data_AF-A0AAX0QAV0-F1
#
_entry.id   AF-A0AAX0QAV0-F1
#
_cell.length_a   1.000
_cell.length_b   1.000
_cell.length_c   1.000
_cell.angle_alpha   90.00
_cell.angle_beta   90.00
_cell.angle_gamma   90.00
#
_symmetry.space_group_name_H-M   'P 1'
#
loop_
_entity.id
_entity.type
_entity.pdbx_description
1 polymer ?
#
loop_
_entity_poly.entity_id
_entity_poly.type
_entity_poly.pdbx_seq_one_letter_code
_entity_poly.pdbx_strand_id
1 'polypeptide(L)'
;MKPYFQLHEIALLSLLGALIFVLRLVFKIPIHVPGSSGLVWVLPLIIGVGIVRKPGAGLYMGFISGILASFFGVGALHVLDIFKYLAMGLSVDLTSMLFFYRFSNPIVGCIVGAVGNFTKMLVNYAVQMLFGVQATFILVGITVSATTHLIFGGIGGILAVLILSRLRRAGVITEDDKDAYN
;
A
#
# COMPACT_ATOMS: atom_id res chain seq x y z
N MET A 1 6.98 -27.12 -14.30
CA MET A 1 6.65 -25.68 -14.34
C MET A 1 7.52 -24.97 -13.31
N LYS A 2 8.20 -23.88 -13.68
CA LYS A 2 8.86 -23.02 -12.68
C LYS A 2 7.76 -22.22 -11.95
N PRO A 3 7.77 -22.14 -10.61
CA PRO A 3 6.76 -21.38 -9.88
C PRO A 3 6.90 -19.88 -10.19
N TYR A 4 5.77 -19.19 -10.33
CA TYR A 4 5.74 -17.75 -10.66
C TYR A 4 6.41 -16.90 -9.57
N PHE A 5 6.01 -17.13 -8.32
CA PHE A 5 6.70 -16.63 -7.13
C PHE A 5 7.60 -17.71 -6.54
N GLN A 6 8.84 -17.36 -6.21
CA GLN A 6 9.77 -18.18 -5.47
C GLN A 6 9.38 -18.22 -3.99
N LEU A 7 9.80 -19.27 -3.28
CA LEU A 7 9.46 -19.44 -1.85
C LEU A 7 9.89 -18.25 -0.99
N HIS A 8 11.07 -17.68 -1.26
CA HIS A 8 11.57 -16.51 -0.55
C HIS A 8 10.75 -15.24 -0.84
N GLU A 9 10.23 -15.08 -2.06
CA GLU A 9 9.35 -13.96 -2.42
C GLU A 9 8.01 -14.09 -1.70
N ILE A 10 7.42 -15.29 -1.68
CA ILE A 10 6.17 -15.55 -0.95
C ILE A 10 6.38 -15.23 0.53
N ALA A 11 7.43 -15.75 1.16
CA ALA A 11 7.72 -15.51 2.57
C ALA A 11 7.89 -14.01 2.88
N LEU A 12 8.64 -13.28 2.04
CA LEU A 12 8.85 -11.84 2.16
C LEU A 12 7.54 -11.06 2.02
N LEU A 13 6.73 -11.37 1.00
CA LEU A 13 5.45 -10.71 0.76
C LEU A 13 4.44 -11.03 1.88
N SER A 14 4.41 -12.25 2.40
CA SER A 14 3.56 -12.60 3.56
C SER A 14 3.97 -11.81 4.79
N LEU A 15 5.29 -11.71 5.06
CA LEU A 15 5.82 -10.95 6.20
C LEU A 15 5.48 -9.46 6.09
N LEU A 16 5.67 -8.86 4.91
CA LEU A 16 5.34 -7.45 4.68
C LEU A 16 3.83 -7.20 4.71
N GLY A 17 3.02 -8.13 4.19
CA GLY A 17 1.56 -8.11 4.31
C GLY A 17 1.09 -8.15 5.77
N ALA A 18 1.69 -9.01 6.58
CA ALA A 18 1.43 -9.03 8.03
C ALA A 18 1.90 -7.74 8.71
N LEU A 19 3.04 -7.19 8.30
CA LEU A 19 3.56 -5.93 8.82
C LEU A 19 2.63 -4.75 8.52
N ILE A 20 2.00 -4.68 7.33
CA ILE A 20 0.95 -3.69 7.01
C ILE A 20 -0.15 -3.70 8.09
N PHE A 21 -0.61 -4.89 8.46
CA PHE A 21 -1.64 -5.07 9.48
C PHE A 21 -1.14 -4.66 10.88
N VAL A 22 0.06 -5.11 11.29
CA VAL A 22 0.64 -4.75 12.60
C VAL A 22 0.83 -3.24 12.73
N LEU A 23 1.37 -2.60 11.69
CA LEU A 23 1.55 -1.15 11.65
C LEU A 23 0.22 -0.42 11.78
N ARG A 24 -0.85 -0.94 11.18
CA ARG A 24 -2.21 -0.38 11.33
C ARG A 24 -2.72 -0.49 12.77
N LEU A 25 -2.39 -1.56 13.48
CA LEU A 25 -2.83 -1.79 14.86
C LEU A 25 -2.07 -0.90 15.85
N VAL A 26 -0.74 -0.81 15.70
CA VAL A 26 0.16 -0.11 16.63
C VAL A 26 0.19 1.39 16.37
N PHE A 27 0.33 1.82 15.12
CA PHE A 27 0.46 3.24 14.78
C PHE A 27 -0.90 3.90 14.53
N LYS A 28 -1.62 4.17 15.62
CA LYS A 28 -2.76 5.10 15.61
C LYS A 28 -2.22 6.52 15.78
N ILE A 29 -1.74 7.11 14.69
CA ILE A 29 -1.27 8.50 14.67
C ILE A 29 -2.43 9.40 15.14
N PRO A 30 -2.34 10.09 16.30
CA PRO A 30 -3.44 10.87 16.88
C PRO A 30 -3.64 12.23 16.18
N ILE A 31 -3.24 12.31 14.91
CA ILE A 31 -3.55 13.45 14.06
C ILE A 31 -4.98 13.22 13.57
N HIS A 32 -5.92 14.05 14.01
CA HIS A 32 -7.34 14.01 13.61
C HIS A 32 -7.57 14.35 12.13
N VAL A 33 -6.57 14.13 11.28
CA VAL A 33 -6.60 14.38 9.85
C VAL A 33 -6.80 13.04 9.13
N PRO A 34 -7.85 12.92 8.28
CA PRO A 34 -8.09 11.71 7.51
C PRO A 34 -6.89 11.37 6.63
N GLY A 35 -6.61 10.08 6.44
CA GLY A 35 -5.52 9.63 5.55
C GLY A 35 -4.12 9.62 6.13
N SER A 36 -3.90 10.13 7.35
CA SER A 36 -2.60 10.14 8.05
C SER A 36 -1.95 8.76 8.16
N SER A 37 -2.76 7.72 8.31
CA SER A 37 -2.27 6.33 8.33
C SER A 37 -1.49 5.94 7.07
N GLY A 38 -1.76 6.59 5.93
CA GLY A 38 -1.07 6.43 4.65
C GLY A 38 0.45 6.50 4.75
N LEU A 39 0.96 7.31 5.68
CA LEU A 39 2.40 7.44 5.87
C LEU A 39 3.09 6.13 6.24
N VAL A 40 2.40 5.25 6.98
CA VAL A 40 3.04 4.12 7.65
C VAL A 40 2.79 2.82 6.90
N TRP A 41 1.55 2.56 6.48
CA TRP A 41 1.24 1.27 5.84
C TRP A 41 1.70 1.20 4.38
N VAL A 42 1.81 2.33 3.68
CA VAL A 42 2.29 2.39 2.29
C VAL A 42 3.75 1.92 2.19
N LEU A 43 4.54 2.09 3.27
CA LEU A 43 5.95 1.74 3.34
C LEU A 43 6.22 0.26 3.03
N PRO A 44 5.77 -0.71 3.85
CA PRO A 44 6.03 -2.12 3.58
C PRO A 44 5.43 -2.59 2.26
N LEU A 45 4.29 -2.02 1.83
CA LEU A 45 3.65 -2.39 0.57
C LEU A 45 4.52 -2.00 -0.63
N ILE A 46 4.96 -0.75 -0.73
CA ILE A 46 5.81 -0.31 -1.85
C ILE A 46 7.19 -0.96 -1.78
N ILE A 47 7.75 -1.17 -0.59
CA ILE A 47 9.01 -1.90 -0.42
C ILE A 47 8.87 -3.33 -0.96
N GLY A 48 7.81 -4.06 -0.62
CA GLY A 48 7.59 -5.43 -1.11
C GLY A 48 7.43 -5.50 -2.63
N VAL A 49 6.62 -4.60 -3.20
CA VAL A 49 6.45 -4.50 -4.66
C VAL A 49 7.75 -4.10 -5.35
N GLY A 50 8.53 -3.20 -4.74
CA GLY A 50 9.81 -2.73 -5.29
C GLY A 50 10.96 -3.72 -5.17
N ILE A 51 10.91 -4.64 -4.21
CA ILE A 51 11.85 -5.77 -4.07
C ILE A 51 11.51 -6.86 -5.09
N VAL A 52 10.26 -7.33 -5.11
CA VAL A 52 9.87 -8.49 -5.93
C VAL A 52 9.70 -8.11 -7.41
N ARG A 53 9.23 -6.89 -7.70
CA ARG A 53 9.04 -6.35 -9.07
C ARG A 53 8.24 -7.27 -10.01
N LYS A 54 7.27 -8.02 -9.46
CA LYS A 54 6.38 -8.92 -10.23
C LYS A 54 4.93 -8.51 -10.09
N PRO A 55 4.15 -8.62 -11.17
CA PRO A 55 2.70 -8.50 -11.12
C PRO A 55 2.06 -9.38 -10.04
N GLY A 56 1.15 -8.79 -9.26
CA GLY A 56 0.41 -9.49 -8.20
C GLY A 56 1.08 -9.43 -6.83
N ALA A 57 2.28 -8.86 -6.69
CA ALA A 57 2.97 -8.76 -5.41
C ALA A 57 2.18 -7.87 -4.42
N GLY A 58 1.71 -6.71 -4.89
CA GLY A 58 0.87 -5.79 -4.13
C GLY A 58 -0.48 -6.40 -3.79
N LEU A 59 -1.13 -7.06 -4.75
CA LEU A 59 -2.38 -7.77 -4.54
C LEU A 59 -2.25 -8.87 -3.48
N TYR A 60 -1.17 -9.65 -3.53
CA TYR A 60 -0.89 -10.69 -2.54
C TYR A 60 -0.70 -10.10 -1.13
N MET A 61 0.10 -9.04 -0.99
CA MET A 61 0.25 -8.34 0.30
C MET A 61 -1.07 -7.73 0.79
N GLY A 62 -1.87 -7.18 -0.13
CA GLY A 62 -3.23 -6.67 0.13
C GLY A 62 -4.18 -7.77 0.62
N PHE A 63 -4.08 -8.97 0.07
CA PHE A 63 -4.86 -10.13 0.51
C PHE A 63 -4.49 -10.58 1.93
N ILE A 64 -3.19 -10.74 2.22
CA ILE A 64 -2.71 -11.12 3.57
C ILE A 64 -3.12 -10.08 4.61
N SER A 65 -2.84 -8.80 4.34
CA SER A 65 -3.22 -7.70 5.25
C SER A 65 -4.73 -7.57 5.41
N GLY A 66 -5.49 -7.80 4.33
CA GLY A 66 -6.94 -7.78 4.32
C GLY A 66 -7.57 -8.87 5.18
N ILE A 67 -7.11 -10.11 5.06
CA ILE A 67 -7.55 -11.22 5.93
C ILE A 67 -7.28 -10.86 7.39
N LEU A 68 -6.05 -10.47 7.72
CA LEU A 68 -5.71 -10.14 9.10
C LEU A 68 -6.56 -8.98 9.64
N ALA A 69 -6.75 -7.92 8.85
CA ALA A 69 -7.59 -6.79 9.25
C ALA A 69 -9.06 -7.19 9.46
N SER A 70 -9.60 -8.07 8.60
CA SER A 70 -10.97 -8.56 8.70
C SER A 70 -11.19 -9.45 9.92
N PHE A 71 -10.24 -10.32 10.27
CA PHE A 71 -10.36 -11.23 11.41
C PHE A 71 -10.14 -10.52 12.76
N PHE A 72 -9.22 -9.56 12.83
CA PHE A 72 -8.83 -8.91 14.09
C PHE A 72 -9.55 -7.58 14.37
N GLY A 73 -10.53 -7.20 13.54
CA GLY A 73 -11.54 -6.22 13.96
C GLY A 73 -11.10 -4.75 13.97
N VAL A 74 -10.47 -4.25 12.90
CA VAL A 74 -10.00 -2.83 12.84
C VAL A 74 -11.09 -1.88 12.29
N GLY A 75 -12.24 -1.78 12.98
CA GLY A 75 -13.30 -0.81 12.66
C GLY A 75 -14.73 -1.38 12.76
N ALA A 76 -15.74 -0.53 12.52
CA ALA A 76 -17.15 -0.90 12.60
C ALA A 76 -17.57 -1.93 11.54
N LEU A 77 -17.05 -1.81 10.31
CA LEU A 77 -17.31 -2.73 9.19
C LEU A 77 -16.08 -3.62 8.90
N HIS A 78 -15.40 -4.07 9.96
CA HIS A 78 -14.10 -4.74 9.87
C HIS A 78 -14.09 -5.96 8.93
N VAL A 79 -15.16 -6.75 8.84
CA VAL A 79 -15.24 -7.90 7.92
C VAL A 79 -14.95 -7.49 6.46
N LEU A 80 -15.36 -6.28 6.08
CA LEU A 80 -15.20 -5.74 4.72
C LEU A 80 -13.84 -5.07 4.48
N ASP A 81 -12.96 -5.05 5.47
CA ASP A 81 -11.62 -4.48 5.32
C ASP A 81 -10.80 -5.22 4.26
N ILE A 82 -11.05 -6.51 4.04
CA ILE A 82 -10.41 -7.27 2.97
C ILE A 82 -10.54 -6.59 1.61
N PHE A 83 -11.68 -5.99 1.27
CA PHE A 83 -11.88 -5.29 0.00
C PHE A 83 -11.00 -4.05 -0.10
N LYS A 84 -10.86 -3.32 1.01
CA LYS A 84 -10.04 -2.10 1.10
C LYS A 84 -8.55 -2.42 0.89
N TYR A 85 -8.04 -3.49 1.50
CA TYR A 85 -6.64 -3.89 1.36
C TYR A 85 -6.36 -4.58 0.01
N LEU A 86 -7.29 -5.39 -0.52
CA LEU A 86 -7.17 -5.95 -1.87
C LEU A 86 -7.13 -4.86 -2.94
N ALA A 87 -8.07 -3.92 -2.91
CA ALA A 87 -8.13 -2.84 -3.90
C ALA A 87 -6.89 -1.95 -3.84
N MET A 88 -6.41 -1.66 -2.64
CA MET A 88 -5.14 -0.96 -2.42
C MET A 88 -3.95 -1.73 -3.00
N GLY A 89 -3.83 -3.03 -2.72
CA GLY A 89 -2.75 -3.86 -3.25
C GLY A 89 -2.79 -3.92 -4.77
N LEU A 90 -3.98 -4.07 -5.34
CA LEU A 90 -4.21 -4.04 -6.78
C LEU A 90 -3.84 -2.70 -7.40
N SER A 91 -4.23 -1.58 -6.79
CA SER A 91 -3.94 -0.26 -7.35
C SER A 91 -2.45 0.04 -7.32
N VAL A 92 -1.74 -0.37 -6.26
CA VAL A 92 -0.28 -0.27 -6.19
C VAL A 92 0.38 -1.14 -7.27
N ASP A 93 -0.09 -2.36 -7.49
CA ASP A 93 0.41 -3.23 -8.56
C ASP A 93 0.24 -2.60 -9.95
N LEU A 94 -0.98 -2.17 -10.28
CA LEU A 94 -1.28 -1.58 -11.59
C LEU A 94 -0.48 -0.29 -11.83
N THR A 95 -0.38 0.56 -10.81
CA THR A 95 0.36 1.82 -10.93
C THR A 95 1.87 1.55 -11.02
N SER A 96 2.39 0.56 -10.28
CA SER A 96 3.80 0.17 -10.36
C SER A 96 4.15 -0.45 -11.70
N MET A 97 3.25 -1.26 -12.28
CA MET A 97 3.39 -1.79 -13.64
C MET A 97 3.46 -0.68 -14.68
N LEU A 98 2.60 0.34 -14.56
CA LEU A 98 2.56 1.48 -15.48
C LEU A 98 3.91 2.22 -15.52
N PHE A 99 4.63 2.26 -14.40
CA PHE A 99 5.97 2.84 -14.30
C PHE A 99 7.11 1.82 -14.42
N PHE A 100 6.83 0.58 -14.89
CA PHE A 100 7.80 -0.50 -15.05
C PHE A 100 8.63 -0.77 -13.78
N TYR A 101 8.03 -0.62 -12.61
CA TYR A 101 8.69 -0.79 -11.30
C TYR A 101 9.94 0.10 -11.10
N ARG A 102 10.01 1.27 -11.77
CA ARG A 102 11.12 2.23 -11.68
C ARG A 102 11.15 3.01 -10.36
N PHE A 103 11.28 2.28 -9.25
CA PHE A 103 11.46 2.84 -7.91
C PHE A 103 12.87 3.40 -7.64
N SER A 104 13.60 3.81 -8.67
CA SER A 104 14.78 4.68 -8.55
C SER A 104 14.38 6.15 -8.46
N ASN A 105 13.21 6.50 -8.98
CA ASN A 105 12.68 7.86 -8.97
C ASN A 105 11.68 8.05 -7.81
N PRO A 106 11.95 8.95 -6.84
CA PRO A 106 11.03 9.25 -5.75
C PRO A 106 9.63 9.70 -6.20
N ILE A 107 9.52 10.31 -7.39
CA ILE A 107 8.24 10.73 -7.96
C ILE A 107 7.34 9.53 -8.25
N VAL A 108 7.91 8.41 -8.72
CA VAL A 108 7.15 7.16 -8.94
C VAL A 108 6.61 6.65 -7.60
N GLY A 109 7.45 6.68 -6.55
CA GLY A 109 7.00 6.37 -5.20
C GLY A 109 5.85 7.25 -4.73
N CYS A 110 5.94 8.56 -4.96
CA CYS A 110 4.89 9.52 -4.63
C CYS A 110 3.56 9.16 -5.31
N ILE A 111 3.58 8.93 -6.62
CA ILE A 111 2.36 8.62 -7.38
C ILE A 111 1.76 7.29 -6.93
N VAL A 112 2.58 6.22 -6.84
CA VAL A 112 2.12 4.90 -6.43
C VAL A 112 1.53 4.93 -5.01
N GLY A 113 2.19 5.62 -4.08
CA GLY A 113 1.71 5.76 -2.71
C GLY A 113 0.44 6.59 -2.59
N ALA A 114 0.34 7.68 -3.35
CA ALA A 114 -0.85 8.52 -3.40
C ALA A 114 -2.06 7.75 -3.96
N VAL A 115 -1.88 7.03 -5.07
CA VAL A 115 -2.94 6.19 -5.67
C VAL A 115 -3.37 5.09 -4.70
N GLY A 116 -2.43 4.35 -4.10
CA GLY A 116 -2.75 3.31 -3.12
C GLY A 116 -3.59 3.82 -1.94
N ASN A 117 -3.21 4.96 -1.36
CA ASN A 117 -3.93 5.53 -0.22
C ASN A 117 -5.26 6.17 -0.61
N PHE A 118 -5.37 6.71 -1.81
CA PHE A 118 -6.62 7.22 -2.34
C PHE A 118 -7.62 6.08 -2.64
N THR A 119 -7.17 4.97 -3.25
CA THR A 119 -8.02 3.79 -3.46
C THR A 119 -8.57 3.25 -2.14
N LYS A 120 -7.75 3.18 -1.10
CA LYS A 120 -8.17 2.79 0.25
C LYS A 120 -9.32 3.68 0.76
N MET A 121 -9.22 4.99 0.58
CA MET A 121 -10.27 5.94 0.94
C MET A 121 -11.57 5.65 0.19
N LEU A 122 -11.48 5.50 -1.14
CA LEU A 122 -12.65 5.25 -2.00
C LEU A 122 -13.39 3.99 -1.61
N VAL A 123 -12.68 2.88 -1.39
CA VAL A 123 -13.32 1.62 -0.98
C VAL A 123 -13.92 1.73 0.41
N ASN A 124 -13.22 2.36 1.35
CA ASN A 124 -13.74 2.57 2.70
C ASN A 124 -15.00 3.45 2.69
N TYR A 125 -15.07 4.45 1.81
CA TYR A 125 -16.25 5.29 1.64
C TYR A 125 -17.41 4.53 0.98
N ALA A 126 -17.14 3.82 -0.13
CA ALA A 126 -18.13 3.03 -0.85
C ALA A 126 -18.76 1.96 0.05
N VAL A 127 -17.96 1.26 0.85
CA VAL A 127 -18.44 0.28 1.83
C VAL A 127 -19.33 0.94 2.89
N GLN A 128 -18.93 2.09 3.44
CA GLN A 128 -19.78 2.77 4.44
C GLN A 128 -21.10 3.28 3.85
N MET A 129 -21.08 3.73 2.60
CA MET A 129 -22.29 4.17 1.88
C MET A 129 -23.25 3.01 1.62
N LEU A 130 -22.75 1.85 1.19
CA LEU A 130 -23.56 0.66 0.90
C LEU A 130 -24.31 0.14 2.14
N PHE A 131 -23.70 0.26 3.32
CA PHE A 131 -24.28 -0.24 4.57
C PHE A 131 -24.96 0.85 5.41
N GLY A 132 -25.13 2.06 4.85
CA GLY A 132 -25.83 3.17 5.52
C GLY A 132 -25.18 3.64 6.82
N VAL A 133 -23.88 3.35 7.02
CA VAL A 133 -23.19 3.56 8.31
C VAL A 133 -22.81 5.03 8.57
N GLN A 134 -22.82 5.92 7.57
CA GLN A 134 -22.50 7.32 7.81
C GLN A 134 -23.22 8.35 6.93
N ALA A 135 -23.76 9.38 7.61
CA ALA A 135 -24.53 10.52 7.13
C ALA A 135 -23.85 11.89 7.40
N THR A 136 -22.52 11.96 7.61
CA THR A 136 -21.88 13.18 8.19
C THR A 136 -20.84 13.89 7.33
N PHE A 137 -20.52 13.42 6.12
CA PHE A 137 -19.48 14.05 5.26
C PHE A 137 -20.07 14.65 3.99
N ILE A 138 -20.81 15.75 4.17
CA ILE A 138 -21.32 16.58 3.08
C ILE A 138 -20.13 17.28 2.41
N LEU A 139 -19.79 16.86 1.19
CA LEU A 139 -18.92 17.46 0.16
C LEU A 139 -17.52 18.00 0.57
N VAL A 140 -17.43 18.90 1.55
CA VAL A 140 -16.18 19.49 2.06
C VAL A 140 -15.28 18.43 2.70
N GLY A 141 -15.86 17.48 3.44
CA GLY A 141 -15.11 16.39 4.06
C GLY A 141 -14.45 15.44 3.06
N ILE A 142 -15.08 15.24 1.90
CA ILE A 142 -14.56 14.37 0.82
C ILE A 142 -13.36 15.03 0.16
N THR A 143 -13.44 16.32 -0.16
CA THR A 143 -12.31 17.05 -0.78
C THR A 143 -11.11 17.07 0.15
N VAL A 144 -11.29 17.45 1.42
CA VAL A 144 -10.19 17.46 2.40
C VAL A 144 -9.62 16.06 2.58
N SER A 145 -10.47 15.03 2.72
CA SER A 145 -10.02 13.65 2.84
C SER A 145 -9.27 13.18 1.60
N ALA A 146 -9.73 13.50 0.40
CA ALA A 146 -9.05 13.16 -0.84
C ALA A 146 -7.65 13.76 -0.89
N THR A 147 -7.55 15.07 -0.63
CA THR A 147 -6.27 15.80 -0.62
C THR A 147 -5.31 15.22 0.41
N THR A 148 -5.76 14.98 1.65
CA THR A 148 -4.88 14.46 2.70
C THR A 148 -4.46 13.02 2.43
N HIS A 149 -5.33 12.17 1.87
CA HIS A 149 -4.94 10.81 1.47
C HIS A 149 -3.88 10.82 0.36
N LEU A 150 -4.02 11.71 -0.63
CA LEU A 150 -3.02 11.87 -1.68
C LEU A 150 -1.68 12.34 -1.11
N ILE A 151 -1.68 13.37 -0.26
CA ILE A 151 -0.46 13.92 0.36
C ILE A 151 0.23 12.87 1.23
N PHE A 152 -0.49 12.25 2.19
CA PHE A 152 0.11 11.28 3.10
C PHE A 152 0.52 9.99 2.39
N GLY A 153 -0.25 9.56 1.38
CA GLY A 153 0.12 8.43 0.53
C GLY A 153 1.39 8.73 -0.26
N GLY A 154 1.47 9.93 -0.85
CA GLY A 154 2.64 10.36 -1.61
C GLY A 154 3.90 10.48 -0.76
N ILE A 155 3.81 11.08 0.42
CA ILE A 155 4.94 11.16 1.36
C ILE A 155 5.38 9.74 1.78
N GLY A 156 4.43 8.87 2.14
CA GLY A 156 4.73 7.47 2.48
C GLY A 156 5.44 6.73 1.33
N GLY A 157 5.03 6.98 0.09
CA GLY A 157 5.67 6.37 -1.07
C GLY A 157 7.05 6.93 -1.41
N ILE A 158 7.28 8.23 -1.22
CA ILE A 158 8.62 8.83 -1.32
C ILE A 158 9.54 8.17 -0.29
N LEU A 159 9.11 8.07 0.96
CA LEU A 159 9.88 7.44 2.04
C LEU A 159 10.19 5.98 1.72
N ALA A 160 9.22 5.22 1.18
CA ALA A 160 9.43 3.83 0.78
C ALA A 160 10.53 3.70 -0.29
N VAL A 161 10.51 4.56 -1.30
CA VAL A 161 11.53 4.58 -2.37
C VAL A 161 12.90 4.98 -1.85
N LEU A 162 12.97 5.95 -0.93
CA LEU A 162 14.23 6.32 -0.29
C LEU A 162 14.81 5.15 0.51
N ILE A 163 13.99 4.44 1.28
CA ILE A 163 14.41 3.23 2.00
C ILE A 163 14.91 2.17 1.02
N LEU A 164 14.16 1.91 -0.05
CA LEU A 164 14.55 0.94 -1.08
C LEU A 164 15.90 1.31 -1.72
N SER A 165 16.12 2.59 -1.99
CA SER A 165 17.38 3.11 -2.54
C SER A 165 18.54 2.89 -1.57
N ARG A 166 18.32 3.04 -0.26
CA ARG A 166 19.34 2.76 0.76
C ARG A 166 19.65 1.26 0.89
N LEU A 167 18.62 0.41 0.84
CA LEU A 167 18.80 -1.04 0.89
C LEU A 167 19.61 -1.56 -0.31
N ARG A 168 19.37 -1.02 -1.51
CA ARG A 168 20.19 -1.33 -2.70
C ARG A 168 21.63 -0.87 -2.55
N ARG A 169 21.86 0.37 -2.10
CA ARG A 169 23.21 0.90 -1.86
C ARG A 169 23.99 0.10 -0.81
N ALA A 170 23.31 -0.48 0.17
CA ALA A 170 23.90 -1.34 1.18
C ALA A 170 24.16 -2.78 0.69
N GLY A 171 23.78 -3.13 -0.55
CA GLY A 171 23.93 -4.49 -1.09
C GLY A 171 22.98 -5.52 -0.49
N VAL A 172 21.96 -5.08 0.28
CA VAL A 172 20.98 -5.98 0.91
C VAL A 172 20.02 -6.56 -0.14
N ILE A 173 19.73 -5.80 -1.20
CA ILE A 173 18.90 -6.22 -2.31
C ILE A 173 19.73 -6.00 -3.59
N THR A 174 19.91 -7.05 -4.37
CA THR A 174 20.61 -7.00 -5.65
C THR A 174 19.71 -6.35 -6.71
N GLU A 175 20.26 -5.44 -7.52
CA GLU A 175 19.61 -5.10 -8.78
C GLU A 175 19.74 -6.30 -9.70
N ASP A 176 18.61 -6.86 -10.13
CA ASP A 176 18.61 -7.87 -11.18
C ASP A 176 19.12 -7.17 -12.45
N ASP A 177 20.26 -7.63 -12.98
CA ASP A 177 21.02 -7.09 -14.13
C ASP A 177 20.18 -7.03 -15.43
N LYS A 178 19.19 -6.13 -15.48
CA LYS A 178 18.46 -5.79 -16.71
C LYS A 178 18.66 -4.34 -17.15
N ASP A 179 19.31 -3.53 -16.31
CA ASP A 179 19.62 -2.13 -16.59
C ASP A 179 21.09 -1.91 -17.03
N ALA A 180 21.90 -2.97 -17.16
CA ALA A 180 23.29 -2.89 -17.64
C ALA A 180 23.42 -2.74 -19.18
N TYR A 181 22.31 -2.73 -19.91
CA TYR A 181 22.27 -2.63 -21.38
C TYR A 181 21.14 -1.71 -21.91
N ASN A 182 20.92 -0.55 -21.29
CA ASN A 182 20.20 0.58 -21.93
C ASN A 182 20.77 1.93 -21.49
#